data_AF-A0A3B6LEJ0-F1
#
_entry.id   AF-A0A3B6LEJ0-F1
#
_cell.length_a   1.000
_cell.length_b   1.000
_cell.length_c   1.000
_cell.angle_alpha   90.00
_cell.angle_beta   90.00
_cell.angle_gamma   90.00
#
_symmetry.space_group_name_H-M   'P 1'
#
loop_
_entity.id
_entity.type
_entity.pdbx_description
1 polymer ?
#
loop_
_entity_poly.entity_id
_entity_poly.type
_entity_poly.pdbx_seq_one_letter_code
_entity_poly.pdbx_strand_id
1 'polypeptide(L)'
;MLVLLQLAAWAATASSSLVAKPGCQARCGGVDVPYPFGIGAGCFRPGFEIACNNMTPFLPDATVGGDTHLAEPVRVLHLTVAPSAQVQVLVPVAHRCFDAAGNETAGSFDGRLNINELGVYRFNETANELFVLGCNTLVYASRGKSRSQVWNESTVAYFSGCVAYCNRVQKPRDGKCNSVGCCRSEISPFLKSPSRMRFEKWARARIDLRHSCSYAFIVQKDHYIFKAADLERTPEPNPAKRWSMPLWLDWAIRNNDSSSSFCPVPDKTPGYACMSNRSKCAKSINGEGYYCICNQGYEGNPYLENGCTASTCATSRPPELTLMGDKLQTPF
;
A
#
# COMPACT_ATOMS: atom_id res chain seq x y z
N MET A 1 -24.56 -41.88 -31.40
CA MET A 1 -24.13 -40.71 -30.59
C MET A 1 -23.19 -41.21 -29.50
N LEU A 2 -21.87 -41.14 -29.71
CA LEU A 2 -20.88 -41.33 -28.64
C LEU A 2 -20.50 -39.95 -28.10
N VAL A 3 -20.71 -39.72 -26.80
CA VAL A 3 -20.32 -38.50 -26.10
C VAL A 3 -18.94 -38.76 -25.47
N LEU A 4 -17.90 -38.09 -25.97
CA LEU A 4 -16.56 -38.08 -25.38
C LEU A 4 -16.54 -37.11 -24.20
N LEU A 5 -16.40 -37.62 -22.97
CA LEU A 5 -16.05 -36.82 -21.81
C LEU A 5 -14.59 -36.37 -21.93
N GLN A 6 -14.35 -35.07 -22.12
CA GLN A 6 -13.02 -34.49 -21.96
C GLN A 6 -12.76 -34.21 -20.48
N LEU A 7 -11.81 -34.95 -19.89
CA LEU A 7 -11.23 -34.64 -18.59
C LEU A 7 -10.35 -33.39 -18.73
N ALA A 8 -10.83 -32.25 -18.24
CA ALA A 8 -10.02 -31.05 -18.10
C ALA A 8 -9.04 -31.27 -16.93
N ALA A 9 -7.77 -31.57 -17.25
CA ALA A 9 -6.71 -31.56 -16.26
C ALA A 9 -6.44 -30.11 -15.83
N TRP A 10 -6.77 -29.77 -14.60
CA TRP A 10 -6.29 -28.55 -13.97
C TRP A 10 -4.77 -28.67 -13.77
N ALA A 11 -4.01 -28.00 -14.63
CA ALA A 11 -2.62 -27.70 -14.34
C ALA A 11 -2.60 -26.73 -13.15
N ALA A 12 -2.21 -27.22 -11.97
CA ALA A 12 -1.85 -26.36 -10.86
C ALA A 12 -0.64 -25.53 -11.31
N THR A 13 -0.84 -24.24 -11.54
CA THR A 13 0.26 -23.29 -11.70
C THR A 13 1.05 -23.30 -10.40
N ALA A 14 2.26 -23.88 -10.43
CA ALA A 14 3.21 -23.74 -9.33
C ALA A 14 3.60 -22.26 -9.26
N SER A 15 2.92 -21.49 -8.40
CA SER A 15 3.38 -20.16 -8.03
C SER A 15 4.76 -20.35 -7.40
N SER A 16 5.80 -19.76 -8.00
CA SER A 16 7.14 -19.75 -7.42
C SER A 16 7.01 -19.13 -6.03
N SER A 17 7.11 -19.94 -4.96
CA SER A 17 7.02 -19.40 -3.60
C SER A 17 8.20 -18.46 -3.42
N LEU A 18 7.96 -17.16 -3.27
CA LEU A 18 8.98 -16.24 -2.82
C LEU A 18 9.45 -16.75 -1.45
N VAL A 19 10.69 -17.23 -1.40
CA VAL A 19 11.19 -18.01 -0.25
C VAL A 19 11.64 -17.05 0.84
N ALA A 20 11.32 -17.39 2.09
CA ALA A 20 11.95 -16.78 3.25
C ALA A 20 13.45 -17.10 3.28
N LYS A 21 14.21 -16.35 4.07
CA LYS A 21 15.62 -16.69 4.28
C LYS A 21 15.73 -18.09 4.93
N PRO A 22 16.68 -18.96 4.52
CA PRO A 22 16.84 -20.27 5.13
C PRO A 22 16.98 -20.20 6.66
N GLY A 23 16.23 -21.05 7.38
CA GLY A 23 16.17 -21.05 8.84
C GLY A 23 15.22 -20.02 9.47
N CYS A 24 14.53 -19.20 8.67
CA CYS A 24 13.58 -18.19 9.15
C CYS A 24 12.13 -18.62 8.98
N GLN A 25 11.26 -18.08 9.83
CA GLN A 25 9.83 -18.30 9.75
C GLN A 25 9.26 -17.68 8.46
N ALA A 26 8.68 -18.52 7.62
CA ALA A 26 8.22 -18.12 6.29
C ALA A 26 6.82 -17.52 6.23
N ARG A 27 5.98 -17.70 7.28
CA ARG A 27 4.59 -17.26 7.28
C ARG A 27 4.12 -16.81 8.65
N CYS A 28 3.15 -15.91 8.69
CA CYS A 28 2.40 -15.52 9.89
C CYS A 28 0.95 -15.20 9.51
N GLY A 29 -0.03 -15.88 10.10
CA GLY A 29 -1.44 -15.53 9.87
C GLY A 29 -1.94 -15.71 8.45
N GLY A 30 -1.34 -16.62 7.68
CA GLY A 30 -1.63 -16.77 6.25
C GLY A 30 -0.87 -15.82 5.33
N VAL A 31 -0.16 -14.83 5.88
CA VAL A 31 0.73 -13.94 5.10
C VAL A 31 2.09 -14.61 4.91
N ASP A 32 2.53 -14.70 3.66
CA ASP A 32 3.89 -15.12 3.31
C ASP A 32 4.90 -14.01 3.62
N VAL A 33 6.03 -14.37 4.21
CA VAL A 33 7.10 -13.45 4.63
C VAL A 33 8.40 -13.80 3.88
N PRO A 34 8.50 -13.40 2.60
CA PRO A 34 9.69 -13.64 1.79
C PRO A 34 10.83 -12.68 2.17
N TYR A 35 12.07 -13.11 2.01
CA TYR A 35 13.21 -12.19 2.14
C TYR A 35 13.12 -11.08 1.07
N PRO A 36 13.38 -9.78 1.36
CA PRO A 36 14.14 -9.23 2.47
C PRO A 36 13.35 -9.03 3.77
N PHE A 37 12.05 -9.34 3.78
CA PHE A 37 11.25 -9.37 5.00
C PHE A 37 11.59 -10.60 5.84
N GLY A 38 11.37 -10.50 7.15
CA GLY A 38 11.64 -11.62 8.04
C GLY A 38 11.16 -11.39 9.45
N ILE A 39 10.90 -12.51 10.13
CA ILE A 39 10.51 -12.56 11.54
C ILE A 39 11.71 -13.08 12.34
N GLY A 40 12.12 -12.32 13.36
CA GLY A 40 13.21 -12.68 14.24
C GLY A 40 14.60 -12.20 13.78
N ALA A 41 15.54 -12.22 14.72
CA ALA A 41 16.88 -11.69 14.51
C ALA A 41 17.61 -12.39 13.35
N GLY A 42 18.22 -11.60 12.46
CA GLY A 42 18.99 -12.12 11.32
C GLY A 42 18.15 -12.57 10.12
N CYS A 43 16.82 -12.47 10.19
CA CYS A 43 15.92 -12.93 9.13
C CYS A 43 15.51 -11.85 8.11
N PHE A 44 15.83 -10.58 8.36
CA PHE A 44 15.42 -9.46 7.53
C PHE A 44 16.60 -8.54 7.18
N ARG A 45 16.44 -7.68 6.16
CA ARG A 45 17.31 -6.51 5.97
C ARG A 45 16.82 -5.35 6.85
N PRO A 46 17.70 -4.42 7.30
CA PRO A 46 17.29 -3.28 8.12
C PRO A 46 16.07 -2.53 7.53
N GLY A 47 15.04 -2.32 8.35
CA GLY A 47 13.76 -1.70 7.96
C GLY A 47 12.73 -2.65 7.32
N PHE A 48 13.03 -3.95 7.17
CA PHE A 48 12.14 -4.99 6.63
C PHE A 48 11.67 -5.99 7.71
N GLU A 49 11.83 -5.67 8.98
CA GLU A 49 11.35 -6.54 10.05
C GLU A 49 9.82 -6.69 10.00
N ILE A 50 9.35 -7.92 10.17
CA ILE A 50 7.95 -8.25 10.40
C ILE A 50 7.88 -8.88 11.79
N ALA A 51 7.05 -8.30 12.64
CA ALA A 51 6.71 -8.91 13.92
C ALA A 51 5.41 -9.71 13.78
N CYS A 52 5.31 -10.82 14.51
CA CYS A 52 4.17 -11.73 14.45
C CYS A 52 3.68 -12.00 15.88
N ASN A 53 2.48 -11.53 16.22
CA ASN A 53 1.87 -11.78 17.53
C ASN A 53 0.50 -12.42 17.34
N ASN A 54 0.25 -13.56 17.98
CA ASN A 54 -1.00 -14.32 17.86
C ASN A 54 -1.45 -14.50 16.40
N MET A 55 -0.54 -14.97 15.54
CA MET A 55 -0.75 -15.13 14.10
C MET A 55 -1.13 -13.83 13.36
N THR A 56 -0.84 -12.66 13.92
CA THR A 56 -1.08 -11.37 13.27
C THR A 56 0.25 -10.72 12.92
N PRO A 57 0.57 -10.55 11.62
CA PRO A 57 1.79 -9.87 11.19
C PRO A 57 1.61 -8.34 11.24
N PHE A 58 2.65 -7.64 11.67
CA PHE A 58 2.69 -6.17 11.72
C PHE A 58 4.10 -5.62 11.47
N LEU A 59 4.15 -4.36 11.03
CA LEU A 59 5.38 -3.58 10.94
C LEU A 59 5.69 -3.01 12.33
N PRO A 60 6.77 -3.44 13.01
CA PRO A 60 7.04 -3.03 14.40
C PRO A 60 7.44 -1.55 14.51
N ASP A 61 8.10 -1.00 13.48
CA ASP A 61 8.52 0.41 13.43
C ASP A 61 7.41 1.36 12.93
N ALA A 62 6.27 0.80 12.52
CA ALA A 62 5.15 1.55 12.02
C ALA A 62 4.07 1.67 13.09
N THR A 63 3.59 2.88 13.33
CA THR A 63 2.63 3.18 14.38
C THR A 63 1.47 4.05 13.92
N VAL A 64 0.33 3.82 14.55
CA VAL A 64 -0.89 4.62 14.45
C VAL A 64 -1.18 5.26 15.80
N GLY A 65 -1.48 6.57 15.84
CA GLY A 65 -1.75 7.30 17.09
C GLY A 65 -0.62 8.22 17.57
N GLY A 66 -0.93 9.09 18.55
CA GLY A 66 -0.14 10.26 18.93
C GLY A 66 1.05 10.03 19.87
N ASP A 67 1.80 11.11 20.12
CA ASP A 67 3.11 11.22 20.79
C ASP A 67 3.15 10.77 22.29
N THR A 68 2.05 10.19 22.80
CA THR A 68 1.90 9.71 24.19
C THR A 68 1.48 8.24 24.22
N HIS A 69 2.46 7.35 24.26
CA HIS A 69 2.45 5.95 24.76
C HIS A 69 1.39 4.92 24.29
N LEU A 70 0.45 5.23 23.39
CA LEU A 70 -0.47 4.24 22.80
C LEU A 70 -0.37 4.19 21.28
N ALA A 71 0.86 4.15 20.78
CA ALA A 71 1.13 3.92 19.37
C ALA A 71 0.80 2.43 19.06
N GLU A 72 -0.18 2.20 18.20
CA GLU A 72 -0.58 0.84 17.81
C GLU A 72 0.21 0.38 16.57
N PRO A 73 0.68 -0.88 16.52
CA PRO A 73 1.44 -1.38 15.38
C PRO A 73 0.57 -1.48 14.12
N VAL A 74 1.16 -1.24 12.95
CA VAL A 74 0.46 -1.32 11.67
C VAL A 74 0.43 -2.75 11.17
N ARG A 75 -0.77 -3.32 11.03
CA ARG A 75 -0.97 -4.68 10.53
C ARG A 75 -0.61 -4.82 9.05
N VAL A 76 0.03 -5.93 8.72
CA VAL A 76 0.37 -6.33 7.34
C VAL A 76 -0.69 -7.29 6.81
N LEU A 77 -1.09 -7.10 5.55
CA LEU A 77 -2.03 -7.96 4.84
C LEU A 77 -1.34 -8.75 3.74
N HIS A 78 -0.39 -8.15 3.04
CA HIS A 78 0.30 -8.78 1.92
C HIS A 78 1.70 -8.17 1.70
N LEU A 79 2.64 -9.00 1.26
CA LEU A 79 4.02 -8.62 0.97
C LEU A 79 4.39 -9.09 -0.45
N THR A 80 4.94 -8.20 -1.25
CA THR A 80 5.42 -8.50 -2.61
C THR A 80 6.88 -8.09 -2.74
N VAL A 81 7.65 -8.90 -3.48
CA VAL A 81 9.10 -8.72 -3.67
C VAL A 81 9.46 -8.46 -5.12
N ALA A 82 8.95 -9.29 -6.01
CA ALA A 82 9.09 -9.14 -7.45
C ALA A 82 7.83 -9.69 -8.12
N PRO A 83 7.36 -9.11 -9.24
CA PRO A 83 7.97 -7.99 -9.97
C PRO A 83 7.68 -6.60 -9.36
N SER A 84 6.83 -6.52 -8.32
CA SER A 84 6.51 -5.28 -7.60
C SER A 84 7.05 -5.33 -6.17
N ALA A 85 7.59 -4.20 -5.71
CA ALA A 85 8.09 -4.03 -4.35
C ALA A 85 7.06 -3.26 -3.51
N GLN A 86 6.05 -3.97 -3.01
CA GLN A 86 4.93 -3.38 -2.29
C GLN A 86 4.53 -4.15 -1.02
N VAL A 87 3.99 -3.44 -0.04
CA VAL A 87 3.35 -3.98 1.16
C VAL A 87 1.93 -3.43 1.26
N GLN A 88 0.96 -4.31 1.46
CA GLN A 88 -0.40 -3.90 1.80
C GLN A 88 -0.55 -3.88 3.31
N VAL A 89 -0.97 -2.75 3.87
CA VAL A 89 -1.18 -2.57 5.31
C VAL A 89 -2.62 -2.19 5.62
N LEU A 90 -3.06 -2.44 6.85
CA LEU A 90 -4.37 -2.06 7.35
C LEU A 90 -4.24 -0.87 8.31
N VAL A 91 -4.90 0.25 7.99
CA VAL A 91 -4.78 1.51 8.76
C VAL A 91 -6.16 1.96 9.25
N PRO A 92 -6.30 2.31 10.55
CA PRO A 92 -7.53 2.86 11.10
C PRO A 92 -8.01 4.15 10.40
N VAL A 93 -9.33 4.28 10.25
CA VAL A 93 -9.98 5.44 9.65
C VAL A 93 -9.92 6.65 10.61
N ALA A 94 -9.41 7.78 10.11
CA ALA A 94 -9.43 9.04 10.83
C ALA A 94 -10.87 9.56 10.96
N HIS A 95 -11.18 10.19 12.08
CA HIS A 95 -12.50 10.74 12.31
C HIS A 95 -12.48 11.94 13.24
N ARG A 96 -13.47 12.81 13.04
CA ARG A 96 -13.78 13.93 13.92
C ARG A 96 -15.26 13.97 14.18
N CYS A 97 -15.64 13.94 15.45
CA CYS A 97 -17.03 13.83 15.87
C CYS A 97 -17.47 15.06 16.65
N PHE A 98 -18.77 15.32 16.63
CA PHE A 98 -19.37 16.54 17.13
C PHE A 98 -20.70 16.25 17.83
N ASP A 99 -20.99 17.03 18.86
CA ASP A 99 -22.25 16.98 19.60
C ASP A 99 -23.40 17.69 18.85
N ALA A 100 -24.60 17.65 19.42
CA ALA A 100 -25.77 18.30 18.85
C ALA A 100 -25.68 19.84 18.84
N ALA A 101 -24.76 20.45 19.58
CA ALA A 101 -24.46 21.89 19.52
C ALA A 101 -23.38 22.21 18.47
N GLY A 102 -22.77 21.20 17.85
CA GLY A 102 -21.71 21.33 16.86
C GLY A 102 -20.31 21.47 17.47
N ASN A 103 -20.15 21.24 18.77
CA ASN A 103 -18.85 21.20 19.42
C ASN A 103 -18.19 19.85 19.18
N GLU A 104 -16.88 19.85 18.98
CA GLU A 104 -16.12 18.62 18.86
C GLU A 104 -16.16 17.80 20.15
N THR A 105 -16.46 16.50 20.04
CA THR A 105 -16.47 15.58 21.18
C THR A 105 -15.06 15.06 21.47
N ALA A 106 -14.82 14.64 22.71
CA ALA A 106 -13.60 13.90 23.05
C ALA A 106 -13.51 12.60 22.20
N GLY A 107 -12.29 12.20 21.85
CA GLY A 107 -12.03 10.95 21.12
C GLY A 107 -11.80 11.07 19.62
N SER A 108 -11.78 12.28 19.03
CA SER A 108 -11.33 12.49 17.65
C SER A 108 -9.94 11.89 17.41
N PHE A 109 -9.75 11.31 16.22
CA PHE A 109 -8.51 10.68 15.81
C PHE A 109 -8.08 11.22 14.45
N ASP A 110 -6.91 11.87 14.40
CA ASP A 110 -6.41 12.56 13.21
C ASP A 110 -5.74 11.63 12.19
N GLY A 111 -5.85 10.31 12.34
CA GLY A 111 -5.27 9.39 11.36
C GLY A 111 -3.75 9.42 11.31
N ARG A 112 -3.07 9.86 12.38
CA ARG A 112 -1.61 9.94 12.38
C ARG A 112 -1.01 8.56 12.16
N LEU A 113 -0.23 8.47 11.09
CA LEU A 113 0.45 7.26 10.65
C LEU A 113 1.94 7.58 10.53
N ASN A 114 2.75 6.87 11.30
CA ASN A 114 4.20 6.79 11.11
C ASN A 114 4.51 5.40 10.55
N ILE A 115 5.14 5.32 9.39
CA ILE A 115 5.40 4.06 8.69
C ILE A 115 6.78 3.53 9.05
N ASN A 116 7.81 4.38 8.98
CA ASN A 116 9.14 4.11 9.54
C ASN A 116 10.04 5.36 9.45
N GLU A 117 11.14 5.32 10.19
CA GLU A 117 12.16 6.39 10.22
C GLU A 117 13.19 6.26 9.10
N LEU A 118 13.51 5.03 8.67
CA LEU A 118 14.48 4.74 7.61
C LEU A 118 13.98 5.08 6.19
N GLY A 119 12.70 5.47 6.06
CA GLY A 119 12.09 5.84 4.77
C GLY A 119 11.98 4.68 3.78
N VAL A 120 12.11 3.42 4.22
CA VAL A 120 11.99 2.21 3.39
C VAL A 120 10.61 2.11 2.74
N TYR A 121 9.56 2.58 3.40
CA TYR A 121 8.20 2.50 2.90
C TYR A 121 7.68 3.89 2.52
N ARG A 122 6.92 3.97 1.42
CA ARG A 122 6.26 5.19 0.93
C ARG A 122 4.86 4.87 0.43
N PHE A 123 3.95 5.83 0.50
CA PHE A 123 2.61 5.65 -0.05
C PHE A 123 2.70 5.40 -1.56
N ASN A 124 2.04 4.35 -2.04
CA ASN A 124 1.87 4.18 -3.47
C ASN A 124 0.76 5.13 -3.97
N GLU A 125 1.12 6.21 -4.64
CA GLU A 125 0.18 7.24 -5.09
C GLU A 125 -0.75 6.77 -6.21
N THR A 126 -0.31 5.78 -6.99
CA THR A 126 -1.09 5.27 -8.13
C THR A 126 -2.11 4.22 -7.70
N ALA A 127 -1.80 3.44 -6.66
CA ALA A 127 -2.62 2.35 -6.15
C ALA A 127 -3.60 2.78 -5.05
N ASN A 128 -3.44 3.99 -4.50
CA ASN A 128 -4.29 4.51 -3.43
C ASN A 128 -5.02 5.80 -3.82
N GLU A 129 -6.08 6.10 -3.09
CA GLU A 129 -6.81 7.36 -3.15
C GLU A 129 -7.19 7.83 -1.74
N LEU A 130 -7.37 9.14 -1.58
CA LEU A 130 -7.94 9.75 -0.38
C LEU A 130 -9.46 9.73 -0.51
N PHE A 131 -10.14 9.21 0.51
CA PHE A 131 -11.59 9.27 0.65
C PHE A 131 -11.96 10.11 1.88
N VAL A 132 -13.00 10.93 1.73
CA VAL A 132 -13.57 11.78 2.80
C VAL A 132 -15.06 11.53 2.84
N LEU A 133 -15.60 11.31 4.03
CA LEU A 133 -17.03 11.17 4.29
C LEU A 133 -17.48 12.21 5.29
N GLY A 134 -18.65 12.79 5.08
CA GLY A 134 -19.26 13.72 6.02
C GLY A 134 -20.04 14.82 5.31
N CYS A 135 -20.48 15.78 6.11
CA CYS A 135 -21.21 16.95 5.64
C CYS A 135 -20.39 18.21 5.88
N ASN A 136 -20.33 19.11 4.88
CA ASN A 136 -19.51 20.33 4.92
C ASN A 136 -18.10 20.08 5.48
N THR A 137 -17.50 18.99 5.03
CA THR A 137 -16.27 18.43 5.58
C THR A 137 -15.16 18.68 4.59
N LEU A 138 -14.17 19.46 5.00
CA LEU A 138 -12.94 19.69 4.26
C LEU A 138 -11.78 19.02 5.00
N VAL A 139 -11.08 18.12 4.31
CA VAL A 139 -9.95 17.39 4.88
C VAL A 139 -8.74 17.46 3.98
N TYR A 140 -7.55 17.58 4.57
CA TYR A 140 -6.27 17.41 3.90
C TYR A 140 -5.42 16.32 4.56
N ALA A 141 -4.98 15.32 3.79
CA ALA A 141 -3.86 14.46 4.17
C ALA A 141 -2.57 15.29 4.06
N SER A 142 -1.76 15.33 5.12
CA SER A 142 -0.56 16.18 5.15
C SER A 142 0.58 15.67 6.02
N ARG A 143 1.79 16.15 5.70
CA ARG A 143 3.00 16.09 6.53
C ARG A 143 3.39 17.51 6.97
N GLY A 144 4.00 17.63 8.16
CA GLY A 144 4.57 18.90 8.64
C GLY A 144 3.57 19.79 9.39
N LYS A 145 3.98 21.02 9.75
CA LYS A 145 3.13 22.02 10.42
C LYS A 145 2.51 22.95 9.37
N SER A 146 1.20 23.22 9.48
CA SER A 146 0.43 24.05 8.52
C SER A 146 0.87 25.51 8.40
N ARG A 147 1.81 25.98 9.25
CA ARG A 147 2.09 27.41 9.48
C ARG A 147 3.58 27.69 9.72
N SER A 148 4.48 26.99 9.02
CA SER A 148 5.86 27.43 9.00
C SER A 148 5.98 28.65 8.08
N GLN A 149 6.48 29.79 8.59
CA GLN A 149 6.85 30.95 7.76
C GLN A 149 8.15 30.70 6.96
N VAL A 150 8.86 29.62 7.26
CA VAL A 150 10.06 29.18 6.55
C VAL A 150 9.67 28.09 5.56
N TRP A 151 10.03 28.24 4.28
CA TRP A 151 9.82 27.25 3.21
C TRP A 151 11.11 26.45 2.96
N ASN A 152 11.20 25.25 3.52
CA ASN A 152 12.22 24.24 3.20
C ASN A 152 11.55 22.85 3.11
N GLU A 153 12.23 21.83 2.60
CA GLU A 153 11.62 20.50 2.40
C GLU A 153 11.02 19.86 3.67
N SER A 154 11.48 20.27 4.85
CA SER A 154 10.99 19.83 6.15
C SER A 154 9.74 20.59 6.61
N THR A 155 9.42 21.72 5.98
CA THR A 155 8.32 22.63 6.33
C THR A 155 7.29 22.86 5.22
N VAL A 156 7.61 22.54 3.97
CA VAL A 156 6.64 22.48 2.86
C VAL A 156 5.63 21.40 3.20
N ALA A 157 4.40 21.83 3.48
CA ALA A 157 3.32 20.90 3.71
C ALA A 157 2.78 20.44 2.36
N TYR A 158 2.93 19.15 2.08
CA TYR A 158 2.29 18.49 0.95
C TYR A 158 0.87 18.12 1.34
N PHE A 159 -0.09 18.48 0.50
CA PHE A 159 -1.51 18.32 0.79
C PHE A 159 -2.19 17.54 -0.32
N SER A 160 -3.01 16.57 0.07
CA SER A 160 -4.05 16.00 -0.77
C SER A 160 -5.37 16.25 -0.07
N GLY A 161 -6.26 16.98 -0.72
CA GLY A 161 -7.48 17.47 -0.10
C GLY A 161 -8.74 17.05 -0.83
N CYS A 162 -9.84 17.03 -0.09
CA CYS A 162 -11.18 16.77 -0.63
C CYS A 162 -12.25 17.48 0.21
N VAL A 163 -13.34 17.89 -0.44
CA VAL A 163 -14.51 18.50 0.20
C VAL A 163 -15.75 17.65 -0.04
N ALA A 164 -16.38 17.22 1.04
CA ALA A 164 -17.69 16.59 1.03
C ALA A 164 -18.75 17.59 1.52
N TYR A 165 -19.85 17.71 0.79
CA TYR A 165 -20.93 18.67 1.03
C TYR A 165 -22.27 17.94 1.19
N CYS A 166 -23.23 18.52 1.90
CA CYS A 166 -24.62 18.11 1.75
C CYS A 166 -25.57 19.30 1.78
N ASN A 167 -26.68 19.15 1.06
CA ASN A 167 -27.80 20.07 1.10
C ASN A 167 -29.12 19.28 1.23
N ARG A 168 -30.24 20.02 1.25
CA ARG A 168 -31.58 19.42 1.39
C ARG A 168 -32.12 18.81 0.09
N VAL A 169 -31.54 19.15 -1.06
CA VAL A 169 -32.06 18.81 -2.39
C VAL A 169 -31.48 17.47 -2.86
N GLN A 170 -30.17 17.30 -2.72
CA GLN A 170 -29.45 16.12 -3.15
C GLN A 170 -29.16 15.23 -1.94
N LYS A 171 -29.68 14.00 -2.00
CA LYS A 171 -29.41 12.98 -0.99
C LYS A 171 -28.17 12.16 -1.39
N PRO A 172 -27.35 11.73 -0.41
CA PRO A 172 -26.31 10.74 -0.66
C PRO A 172 -26.92 9.47 -1.26
N ARG A 173 -26.21 8.83 -2.19
CA ARG A 173 -26.63 7.62 -2.88
C ARG A 173 -25.49 6.61 -2.91
N ASP A 174 -25.79 5.37 -2.59
CA ASP A 174 -24.82 4.29 -2.61
C ASP A 174 -24.13 4.18 -3.98
N GLY A 175 -22.82 3.98 -3.96
CA GLY A 175 -21.97 3.91 -5.15
C GLY A 175 -21.75 5.24 -5.87
N LYS A 176 -22.33 6.37 -5.41
CA LYS A 176 -22.16 7.69 -6.03
C LYS A 176 -21.42 8.64 -5.11
N CYS A 177 -20.18 8.98 -5.48
CA CYS A 177 -19.35 9.94 -4.75
C CYS A 177 -19.02 11.19 -5.57
N ASN A 178 -20.02 12.03 -5.77
CA ASN A 178 -19.94 13.28 -6.54
C ASN A 178 -20.08 14.50 -5.62
N SER A 179 -19.28 14.54 -4.56
CA SER A 179 -19.26 15.59 -3.53
C SER A 179 -20.46 15.62 -2.57
N VAL A 180 -21.49 14.80 -2.75
CA VAL A 180 -22.66 14.72 -1.85
C VAL A 180 -22.43 13.66 -0.78
N GLY A 181 -22.11 14.08 0.44
CA GLY A 181 -21.81 13.21 1.58
C GLY A 181 -20.41 12.58 1.54
N CYS A 182 -19.74 12.56 0.38
CA CYS A 182 -18.38 12.06 0.27
C CYS A 182 -17.59 12.76 -0.82
N CYS A 183 -16.28 12.57 -0.79
CA CYS A 183 -15.35 13.05 -1.79
C CYS A 183 -14.18 12.08 -1.91
N ARG A 184 -13.65 11.90 -3.13
CA ARG A 184 -12.43 11.15 -3.39
C ARG A 184 -11.43 11.99 -4.18
N SER A 185 -10.15 11.79 -3.92
CA SER A 185 -9.06 12.53 -4.56
C SER A 185 -7.82 11.66 -4.66
N GLU A 186 -6.99 11.91 -5.67
CA GLU A 186 -5.67 11.29 -5.75
C GLU A 186 -4.76 11.80 -4.62
N ILE A 187 -3.82 10.97 -4.20
CA ILE A 187 -2.82 11.38 -3.20
C ILE A 187 -1.57 11.93 -3.89
N SER A 188 -0.93 12.91 -3.27
CA SER A 188 0.26 13.55 -3.80
C SER A 188 1.44 12.58 -3.71
N PRO A 189 2.28 12.45 -4.75
CA PRO A 189 3.51 11.65 -4.71
C PRO A 189 4.51 12.14 -3.65
N PHE A 190 4.30 13.34 -3.11
CA PHE A 190 5.14 13.95 -2.08
C PHE A 190 4.58 13.79 -0.66
N LEU A 191 3.44 13.11 -0.48
CA LEU A 191 2.94 12.75 0.83
C LEU A 191 3.89 11.73 1.48
N LYS A 192 4.55 12.13 2.58
CA LYS A 192 5.56 11.32 3.27
C LYS A 192 5.16 11.02 4.72
N SER A 193 5.72 9.95 5.29
CA SER A 193 5.56 9.55 6.69
C SER A 193 6.47 10.33 7.66
N PRO A 194 6.00 10.76 8.86
CA PRO A 194 4.61 10.67 9.33
C PRO A 194 3.65 11.59 8.57
N SER A 195 2.42 11.10 8.41
CA SER A 195 1.28 11.80 7.80
C SER A 195 0.08 11.81 8.75
N ARG A 196 -0.86 12.73 8.54
CA ARG A 196 -2.15 12.80 9.26
C ARG A 196 -3.24 13.48 8.44
N MET A 197 -4.48 13.25 8.82
CA MET A 197 -5.68 13.91 8.29
C MET A 197 -5.99 15.18 9.07
N ARG A 198 -6.04 16.31 8.38
CA ARG A 198 -6.44 17.60 8.94
C ARG A 198 -7.86 17.92 8.54
N PHE A 199 -8.76 17.86 9.51
CA PHE A 199 -10.12 18.33 9.38
C PHE A 199 -10.14 19.84 9.60
N GLU A 200 -10.46 20.61 8.56
CA GLU A 200 -10.60 22.05 8.69
C GLU A 200 -11.86 22.41 9.47
N LYS A 201 -11.82 23.57 10.13
CA LYS A 201 -12.99 24.10 10.83
C LYS A 201 -13.97 24.64 9.79
N TRP A 202 -15.17 24.08 9.77
CA TRP A 202 -16.29 24.57 8.97
C TRP A 202 -17.49 24.81 9.88
N ALA A 203 -18.12 25.97 9.79
CA ALA A 203 -19.30 26.29 10.60
C ALA A 203 -20.47 25.35 10.27
N ARG A 204 -20.92 24.59 11.26
CA ARG A 204 -21.96 23.55 11.07
C ARG A 204 -23.36 24.15 11.03
N ALA A 205 -24.14 23.78 10.03
CA ALA A 205 -25.57 24.08 9.93
C ALA A 205 -26.42 22.95 10.50
N ARG A 206 -27.73 23.16 10.75
CA ARG A 206 -28.61 22.10 11.31
C ARG A 206 -28.64 20.78 10.54
N ILE A 207 -28.31 20.78 9.24
CA ILE A 207 -28.26 19.54 8.43
C ILE A 207 -27.01 18.71 8.73
N ASP A 208 -25.93 19.36 9.16
CA ASP A 208 -24.64 18.79 9.54
C ASP A 208 -24.77 18.02 10.87
N LEU A 209 -25.59 18.54 11.79
CA LEU A 209 -25.85 17.94 13.11
C LEU A 209 -26.59 16.60 13.09
N ARG A 210 -27.09 16.15 11.91
CA ARG A 210 -27.62 14.78 11.76
C ARG A 210 -26.48 13.76 11.67
N HIS A 211 -25.34 14.15 11.14
CA HIS A 211 -24.16 13.30 10.97
C HIS A 211 -23.13 13.66 12.04
N SER A 212 -23.10 12.87 13.12
CA SER A 212 -22.26 13.19 14.28
C SER A 212 -20.77 13.18 13.95
N CYS A 213 -20.32 12.47 12.91
CA CYS A 213 -18.90 12.32 12.60
C CYS A 213 -18.56 12.54 11.12
N SER A 214 -17.39 13.09 10.89
CA SER A 214 -16.71 13.16 9.60
C SER A 214 -15.55 12.16 9.59
N TYR A 215 -15.29 11.52 8.46
CA TYR A 215 -14.28 10.49 8.31
C TYR A 215 -13.31 10.82 7.17
N ALA A 216 -12.06 10.39 7.29
CA ALA A 216 -11.09 10.48 6.21
C ALA A 216 -10.08 9.33 6.28
N PHE A 217 -9.71 8.80 5.12
CA PHE A 217 -8.79 7.68 5.03
C PHE A 217 -8.12 7.61 3.66
N ILE A 218 -6.88 7.14 3.63
CA ILE A 218 -6.23 6.71 2.39
C ILE A 218 -6.52 5.23 2.25
N VAL A 219 -6.97 4.82 1.08
CA VAL A 219 -7.38 3.44 0.80
C VAL A 219 -6.88 3.04 -0.57
N GLN A 220 -6.65 1.74 -0.76
CA GLN A 220 -6.46 1.16 -2.09
C GLN A 220 -7.63 1.56 -3.01
N LYS A 221 -7.31 1.97 -4.23
CA LYS A 221 -8.31 2.29 -5.26
C LYS A 221 -9.29 1.15 -5.47
N ASP A 222 -10.55 1.51 -5.65
CA ASP A 222 -11.67 0.59 -5.89
C ASP A 222 -11.98 -0.38 -4.72
N HIS A 223 -11.28 -0.29 -3.58
CA HIS A 223 -11.58 -1.13 -2.41
C HIS A 223 -12.82 -0.66 -1.66
N TYR A 224 -13.05 0.65 -1.59
CA TYR A 224 -14.20 1.23 -0.90
C TYR A 224 -15.21 1.81 -1.88
N ILE A 225 -16.45 1.34 -1.76
CA ILE A 225 -17.60 1.89 -2.48
C ILE A 225 -18.45 2.65 -1.45
N PHE A 226 -18.69 3.93 -1.72
CA PHE A 226 -19.45 4.80 -0.82
C PHE A 226 -20.85 4.22 -0.52
N LYS A 227 -21.21 4.17 0.77
CA LYS A 227 -22.57 3.88 1.23
C LYS A 227 -23.08 5.05 2.04
N ALA A 228 -24.31 5.48 1.78
CA ALA A 228 -24.94 6.58 2.50
C ALA A 228 -25.04 6.28 4.01
N ALA A 229 -25.27 5.02 4.38
CA ALA A 229 -25.30 4.58 5.78
C ALA A 229 -23.96 4.77 6.51
N ASP A 230 -22.83 4.83 5.79
CA ASP A 230 -21.52 5.01 6.42
C ASP A 230 -21.33 6.42 7.01
N LEU A 231 -22.20 7.39 6.65
CA LEU A 231 -22.25 8.73 7.24
C LEU A 231 -22.78 8.73 8.69
N GLU A 232 -23.54 7.70 9.06
CA GLU A 232 -24.14 7.55 10.40
C GLU A 232 -23.33 6.63 11.31
N ARG A 233 -22.13 6.21 10.86
CA ARG A 233 -21.26 5.35 11.68
C ARG A 233 -20.87 6.10 12.95
N THR A 234 -20.67 5.31 14.00
CA THR A 234 -20.00 5.75 15.22
C THR A 234 -18.60 5.12 15.27
N PRO A 235 -17.57 5.88 15.70
CA PRO A 235 -16.25 5.32 15.88
C PRO A 235 -16.23 4.24 16.96
N GLU A 236 -15.54 3.15 16.68
CA GLU A 236 -15.38 2.03 17.61
C GLU A 236 -14.03 2.18 18.37
N PRO A 237 -14.06 2.34 19.71
CA PRO A 237 -12.83 2.53 20.48
C PRO A 237 -11.95 1.28 20.51
N ASN A 238 -12.53 0.07 20.45
CA ASN A 238 -11.78 -1.17 20.50
C ASN A 238 -10.90 -1.34 19.25
N PRO A 239 -9.56 -1.39 19.38
CA PRO A 239 -8.65 -1.53 18.25
C PRO A 239 -8.98 -2.73 17.34
N ALA A 240 -9.44 -3.85 17.92
CA ALA A 240 -9.75 -5.06 17.17
C ALA A 240 -11.02 -4.96 16.29
N LYS A 241 -11.91 -4.00 16.59
CA LYS A 241 -13.17 -3.78 15.88
C LYS A 241 -13.20 -2.45 15.13
N ARG A 242 -12.15 -1.63 15.28
CA ARG A 242 -12.04 -0.30 14.70
C ARG A 242 -12.09 -0.36 13.18
N TRP A 243 -12.89 0.51 12.59
CA TRP A 243 -12.99 0.60 11.14
C TRP A 243 -11.64 1.00 10.55
N SER A 244 -11.11 0.15 9.67
CA SER A 244 -9.79 0.30 9.07
C SER A 244 -9.85 0.00 7.59
N MET A 245 -8.96 0.62 6.82
CA MET A 245 -8.89 0.49 5.38
C MET A 245 -7.52 -0.04 4.94
N PRO A 246 -7.46 -0.92 3.94
CA PRO A 246 -6.20 -1.35 3.38
C PRO A 246 -5.64 -0.28 2.46
N LEU A 247 -4.33 -0.09 2.48
CA LEU A 247 -3.62 0.74 1.53
C LEU A 247 -2.30 0.07 1.13
N TRP A 248 -1.80 0.45 -0.05
CA TRP A 248 -0.52 -0.03 -0.57
C TRP A 248 0.63 0.93 -0.25
N LEU A 249 1.73 0.38 0.21
CA LEU A 249 3.01 1.06 0.36
C LEU A 249 3.98 0.49 -0.66
N ASP A 250 4.70 1.32 -1.39
CA ASP A 250 5.90 0.88 -2.08
C ASP A 250 7.04 0.79 -1.09
N TRP A 251 7.97 -0.12 -1.35
CA TRP A 251 9.22 -0.19 -0.59
C TRP A 251 10.43 -0.21 -1.51
N ALA A 252 11.56 0.24 -0.96
CA ALA A 252 12.83 0.15 -1.66
C ALA A 252 14.00 0.04 -0.67
N ILE A 253 15.07 -0.59 -1.13
CA ILE A 253 16.38 -0.53 -0.52
C ILE A 253 16.91 0.90 -0.65
N ARG A 254 17.17 1.53 0.50
CA ARG A 254 17.74 2.87 0.59
C ARG A 254 19.02 2.76 1.40
N ASN A 255 20.15 3.07 0.77
CA ASN A 255 21.45 3.08 1.43
C ASN A 255 21.64 4.46 2.06
N ASN A 256 22.25 4.51 3.24
CA ASN A 256 22.52 5.76 3.96
C ASN A 256 23.66 6.59 3.35
N ASP A 257 24.33 6.08 2.32
CA ASP A 257 25.36 6.84 1.63
C ASP A 257 24.72 7.96 0.80
N SER A 258 25.24 9.17 0.99
CA SER A 258 24.83 10.44 0.37
C SER A 258 24.86 10.46 -1.17
N SER A 259 25.22 9.34 -1.83
CA SER A 259 24.98 9.15 -3.25
C SER A 259 23.56 8.65 -3.47
N SER A 260 22.70 9.52 -3.98
CA SER A 260 21.33 9.29 -4.47
C SER A 260 21.25 8.33 -5.67
N SER A 261 21.95 7.19 -5.60
CA SER A 261 21.97 6.20 -6.67
C SER A 261 20.76 5.30 -6.55
N PHE A 262 19.90 5.38 -7.56
CA PHE A 262 18.78 4.45 -7.70
C PHE A 262 19.31 3.03 -7.82
N CYS A 263 20.27 2.75 -8.71
CA CYS A 263 20.90 1.43 -8.83
C CYS A 263 22.41 1.54 -8.66
N PRO A 264 22.95 1.22 -7.47
CA PRO A 264 24.38 1.32 -7.21
C PRO A 264 25.14 0.13 -7.83
N VAL A 265 26.45 0.28 -8.00
CA VAL A 265 27.32 -0.74 -8.62
C VAL A 265 27.64 -1.83 -7.59
N PRO A 266 27.35 -3.13 -7.84
CA PRO A 266 27.47 -4.19 -6.86
C PRO A 266 28.82 -4.22 -6.11
N ASP A 267 29.93 -4.27 -6.85
CA ASP A 267 31.29 -4.41 -6.29
C ASP A 267 31.76 -3.20 -5.47
N LYS A 268 31.09 -2.05 -5.64
CA LYS A 268 31.41 -0.79 -4.95
C LYS A 268 30.43 -0.48 -3.81
N THR A 269 29.47 -1.37 -3.57
CA THR A 269 28.36 -1.10 -2.64
C THR A 269 28.34 -2.12 -1.52
N PRO A 270 28.90 -1.79 -0.35
CA PRO A 270 28.75 -2.63 0.84
C PRO A 270 27.28 -2.93 1.12
N GLY A 271 26.96 -4.21 1.30
CA GLY A 271 25.58 -4.64 1.56
C GLY A 271 24.62 -4.50 0.38
N TYR A 272 25.12 -4.51 -0.87
CA TYR A 272 24.30 -4.60 -2.08
C TYR A 272 23.24 -5.70 -1.96
N ALA A 273 21.98 -5.39 -2.30
CA ALA A 273 20.86 -6.23 -1.91
C ALA A 273 20.51 -7.35 -2.91
N CYS A 274 20.85 -7.20 -4.18
CA CYS A 274 20.48 -8.17 -5.22
C CYS A 274 21.54 -9.28 -5.25
N MET A 275 21.28 -10.36 -4.50
CA MET A 275 22.25 -11.42 -4.25
C MET A 275 22.26 -12.50 -5.34
N SER A 276 21.15 -12.69 -6.05
CA SER A 276 21.10 -13.70 -7.10
C SER A 276 21.89 -13.24 -8.34
N ASN A 277 22.78 -14.10 -8.85
CA ASN A 277 23.50 -13.89 -10.12
C ASN A 277 22.60 -13.76 -11.35
N ARG A 278 21.33 -14.18 -11.27
CA ARG A 278 20.30 -14.02 -12.32
C ARG A 278 19.29 -12.94 -11.96
N SER A 279 19.71 -11.95 -11.18
CA SER A 279 18.91 -10.78 -10.85
C SER A 279 19.56 -9.48 -11.32
N LYS A 280 18.77 -8.42 -11.31
CA LYS A 280 19.22 -7.06 -11.57
C LYS A 280 18.50 -6.07 -10.66
N CYS A 281 19.11 -4.91 -10.51
CA CYS A 281 18.50 -3.77 -9.84
C CYS A 281 17.44 -3.10 -10.71
N ALA A 282 16.32 -2.72 -10.09
CA ALA A 282 15.28 -1.88 -10.66
C ALA A 282 15.07 -0.63 -9.80
N LYS A 283 14.95 0.54 -10.44
CA LYS A 283 14.75 1.81 -9.73
C LYS A 283 13.42 1.79 -8.98
N SER A 284 13.41 2.33 -7.76
CA SER A 284 12.19 2.57 -6.99
C SER A 284 11.20 3.43 -7.77
N ILE A 285 9.90 3.14 -7.62
CA ILE A 285 8.83 3.81 -8.36
C ILE A 285 8.62 5.24 -7.82
N ASN A 286 8.61 5.42 -6.50
CA ASN A 286 8.38 6.71 -5.84
C ASN A 286 9.62 7.21 -5.08
N GLY A 287 10.51 7.85 -5.83
CA GLY A 287 11.74 8.51 -5.36
C GLY A 287 12.91 7.55 -5.12
N GLU A 288 13.90 7.97 -4.34
CA GLU A 288 15.21 7.29 -4.25
C GLU A 288 15.14 5.84 -3.74
N GLY A 289 16.12 5.04 -4.21
CA GLY A 289 16.31 3.64 -3.87
C GLY A 289 16.07 2.68 -5.03
N TYR A 290 16.21 1.39 -4.75
CA TYR A 290 15.92 0.30 -5.68
C TYR A 290 15.29 -0.90 -5.00
N TYR A 291 14.74 -1.79 -5.82
CA TYR A 291 14.45 -3.16 -5.47
C TYR A 291 15.12 -4.09 -6.50
N CYS A 292 15.10 -5.38 -6.22
CA CYS A 292 15.74 -6.39 -7.04
C CYS A 292 14.67 -7.18 -7.79
N ILE A 293 14.94 -7.49 -9.05
CA ILE A 293 14.08 -8.33 -9.89
C ILE A 293 14.91 -9.43 -10.54
N CYS A 294 14.31 -10.60 -10.75
CA CYS A 294 14.93 -11.62 -11.57
C CYS A 294 15.05 -11.15 -13.02
N ASN A 295 16.08 -11.64 -13.71
CA ASN A 295 16.27 -11.40 -15.14
C ASN A 295 15.14 -12.05 -15.95
N GLN A 296 14.93 -11.57 -17.17
CA GLN A 296 13.92 -12.13 -18.05
C GLN A 296 14.16 -13.64 -18.25
N GLY A 297 13.09 -14.43 -18.09
CA GLY A 297 13.14 -15.90 -18.12
C GLY A 297 13.51 -16.57 -16.78
N TYR A 298 13.63 -15.80 -15.70
CA TYR A 298 13.87 -16.30 -14.34
C TYR A 298 12.81 -15.78 -13.36
N GLU A 299 12.49 -16.62 -12.37
CA GLU A 299 11.53 -16.35 -11.29
C GLU A 299 12.10 -16.79 -9.93
N GLY A 300 11.53 -16.26 -8.85
CA GLY A 300 11.95 -16.54 -7.49
C GLY A 300 12.37 -15.29 -6.72
N ASN A 301 13.27 -15.46 -5.75
CA ASN A 301 13.66 -14.38 -4.83
C ASN A 301 15.04 -13.81 -5.19
N PRO A 302 15.11 -12.58 -5.76
CA PRO A 302 16.38 -12.00 -6.20
C PRO A 302 17.30 -11.56 -5.04
N TYR A 303 16.80 -11.55 -3.80
CA TYR A 303 17.55 -11.19 -2.59
C TYR A 303 18.28 -12.37 -1.95
N LEU A 304 18.08 -13.60 -2.47
CA LEU A 304 18.77 -14.79 -2.02
C LEU A 304 19.82 -15.22 -3.06
N GLU A 305 20.93 -15.77 -2.58
CA GLU A 305 21.95 -16.37 -3.45
C GLU A 305 21.30 -17.52 -4.26
N ASN A 306 21.49 -17.50 -5.59
CA ASN A 306 20.82 -18.43 -6.52
C ASN A 306 19.28 -18.47 -6.41
N GLY A 307 18.65 -17.45 -5.82
CA GLY A 307 17.20 -17.43 -5.59
C GLY A 307 16.34 -17.19 -6.83
N CYS A 308 16.91 -16.67 -7.92
CA CYS A 308 16.26 -16.62 -9.23
C CYS A 308 16.61 -17.89 -10.03
N THR A 309 15.59 -18.68 -10.36
CA THR A 309 15.69 -19.94 -11.12
C THR A 309 14.97 -19.82 -12.45
N ALA A 310 15.38 -20.60 -13.46
CA ALA A 310 14.79 -20.50 -14.79
C ALA A 310 13.29 -20.82 -14.73
N SER A 311 12.46 -19.91 -15.24
CA SER A 311 11.00 -20.12 -15.30
C SER A 311 10.72 -21.32 -16.19
N THR A 312 10.06 -22.34 -15.66
CA THR A 312 9.68 -23.55 -16.42
C THR A 312 8.71 -23.27 -17.57
N CYS A 313 8.11 -22.06 -17.62
CA CYS A 313 7.30 -21.57 -18.75
C CYS A 313 8.12 -21.02 -19.93
N ALA A 314 9.39 -20.65 -19.75
CA ALA A 314 10.20 -20.04 -20.82
C ALA A 314 10.76 -21.09 -21.81
N THR A 315 10.75 -22.37 -21.45
CA THR A 315 11.24 -23.48 -22.28
C THR A 315 10.22 -24.01 -23.28
N SER A 316 8.95 -23.59 -23.23
CA SER A 316 7.95 -23.94 -24.25
C SER A 316 7.85 -22.86 -25.34
N ARG A 317 8.97 -22.53 -25.99
CA ARG A 317 8.88 -21.91 -27.32
C ARG A 317 8.64 -23.06 -28.30
N PRO A 318 7.47 -23.19 -28.94
CA PRO A 318 7.29 -24.23 -29.95
C PRO A 318 8.35 -24.02 -31.04
N PRO A 319 8.94 -25.10 -31.59
CA PRO A 319 9.89 -24.97 -32.67
C PRO A 319 9.24 -24.20 -33.81
N GLU A 320 9.95 -23.19 -34.30
CA GLU A 320 9.57 -22.39 -35.45
C GLU A 320 9.44 -23.35 -36.64
N LEU A 321 8.20 -23.65 -37.04
CA LEU A 321 7.93 -24.44 -38.23
C LEU A 321 8.48 -23.66 -39.41
N THR A 322 9.66 -24.06 -39.88
CA THR A 322 10.22 -23.56 -41.13
C THR A 322 9.32 -24.10 -42.25
N LEU A 323 8.38 -23.29 -42.71
CA LEU A 323 7.64 -23.56 -43.94
C LEU A 323 8.62 -23.45 -45.10
N MET A 324 9.28 -24.57 -45.45
CA MET A 324 9.87 -24.75 -46.76
C MET A 324 8.73 -24.72 -47.78
N GLY A 325 8.87 -23.83 -48.76
CA GLY A 325 7.82 -23.55 -49.73
C GLY A 325 7.55 -24.71 -50.67
N ASP A 326 6.27 -24.89 -50.99
CA ASP A 326 5.85 -25.53 -52.22
C ASP A 326 5.21 -24.50 -53.13
N LYS A 327 5.83 -24.34 -54.30
CA LYS A 327 5.28 -23.61 -55.45
C LYS A 327 4.01 -24.34 -55.91
N LEU A 328 2.86 -23.70 -55.76
CA LEU A 328 1.66 -24.07 -56.52
C LEU A 328 1.69 -23.32 -57.84
N GLN A 329 2.07 -24.05 -58.88
CA GLN A 329 1.89 -23.72 -60.28
C GLN A 329 0.38 -23.85 -60.61
N THR A 330 -0.24 -22.76 -61.03
CA THR A 330 -1.60 -22.76 -61.59
C THR A 330 -1.56 -23.11 -63.08
N PRO A 331 -2.42 -24.00 -63.58
CA PRO A 331 -2.77 -24.04 -65.00
C PRO A 331 -4.14 -23.37 -65.24
N PHE A 332 -4.15 -22.52 -66.27
CA PHE A 332 -5.26 -21.80 -66.92
C PHE A 332 -5.84 -20.57 -66.20
#